data_AF-A0A2N5GXU9-F1
#
_entry.id   AF-A0A2N5GXU9-F1
#
_cell.length_a   1.000
_cell.length_b   1.000
_cell.length_c   1.000
_cell.angle_alpha   90.00
_cell.angle_beta   90.00
_cell.angle_gamma   90.00
#
_symmetry.space_group_name_H-M   'P 1'
#
loop_
_entity.id
_entity.type
_entity.pdbx_description
1 polymer ?
#
loop_
_entity_poly.entity_id
_entity_poly.type
_entity_poly.pdbx_seq_one_letter_code
_entity_poly.pdbx_strand_id
1 'polypeptide(L)'
;MICVCEELDPLKYSLPGKVAILESKETVLNAFGLKSEQWLNVWDIDSRLLTVFYRSLDPVYQWFIVVYDYQTFCLDIEMKEAIIWHEIGHIAHPVHVGDANLDSEIRCDDLAIERGYKDGLKRVLDLTLKMAKTLNNELLANITSERQTRLAL
;
A
#
# COMPACT_ATOMS: atom_id res chain seq x y z
N MET A 1 8.77 16.74 14.38
CA MET A 1 9.03 15.44 15.04
C MET A 1 8.30 14.41 14.21
N ILE A 2 9.01 13.40 13.68
CA ILE A 2 8.39 12.33 12.89
C ILE A 2 7.71 11.39 13.88
N CYS A 3 6.40 11.21 13.76
CA CYS A 3 5.65 10.27 14.59
C CYS A 3 5.78 8.87 13.97
N VAL A 4 6.76 8.09 14.44
CA VAL A 4 6.95 6.71 14.00
C VAL A 4 5.97 5.81 14.74
N CYS A 5 5.12 5.12 14.01
CA CYS A 5 4.16 4.17 14.57
C CYS A 5 4.81 2.79 14.76
N GLU A 6 5.62 2.36 13.79
CA GLU A 6 6.31 1.08 13.80
C GLU A 6 7.61 1.18 13.01
N GLU A 7 8.67 0.55 13.52
CA GLU A 7 9.90 0.30 12.76
C GLU A 7 9.87 -1.17 12.31
N LEU A 8 10.00 -1.41 11.01
CA LEU A 8 9.97 -2.77 10.48
C LEU A 8 11.23 -3.54 10.87
N ASP A 9 11.06 -4.78 11.32
CA ASP A 9 12.18 -5.67 11.64
C ASP A 9 13.00 -6.01 10.36
N PRO A 10 14.26 -5.56 10.26
CA PRO A 10 15.08 -5.80 9.08
C PRO A 10 15.31 -7.29 8.79
N LEU A 11 15.30 -8.15 9.81
CA LEU A 11 15.49 -9.59 9.64
C LEU A 11 14.23 -10.27 9.09
N LYS A 12 13.05 -9.91 9.61
CA LYS A 12 11.77 -10.43 9.11
C LYS A 12 11.55 -10.05 7.64
N TYR A 13 11.89 -8.83 7.29
CA TYR A 13 11.58 -8.24 5.97
C TYR A 13 12.76 -8.25 4.99
N SER A 14 13.91 -8.79 5.37
CA SER A 14 15.13 -8.82 4.55
C SER A 14 15.54 -7.43 4.02
N LEU A 15 15.43 -6.40 4.86
CA LEU A 15 15.58 -5.01 4.43
C LEU A 15 17.06 -4.59 4.37
N PRO A 16 17.49 -3.89 3.30
CA PRO A 16 18.86 -3.37 3.19
C PRO A 16 19.11 -2.14 4.08
N GLY A 17 18.05 -1.56 4.65
CA GLY A 17 18.10 -0.39 5.52
C GLY A 17 16.81 -0.24 6.32
N LYS A 18 16.73 0.81 7.15
CA LYS A 18 15.58 1.02 8.03
C LYS A 18 14.36 1.49 7.26
N VAL A 19 13.23 0.84 7.52
CA VAL A 19 11.91 1.22 7.02
C VAL A 19 11.00 1.45 8.22
N ALA A 20 10.24 2.55 8.20
CA ALA A 20 9.28 2.86 9.24
C ALA A 20 7.88 3.09 8.68
N ILE A 21 6.88 2.73 9.46
CA ILE A 21 5.48 3.09 9.23
C ILE A 21 5.19 4.39 9.99
N LEU A 22 4.68 5.37 9.26
CA LEU A 22 4.23 6.66 9.78
C LEU A 22 2.73 6.81 9.59
N GLU A 23 2.06 7.47 10.52
CA GLU A 23 0.69 7.94 10.31
C GLU A 23 0.71 9.40 9.84
N SER A 24 0.09 9.68 8.70
CA SER A 24 -0.15 11.05 8.25
C SER A 24 -1.35 11.13 7.31
N LYS A 25 -2.51 11.45 7.88
CA LYS A 25 -3.76 11.66 7.14
C LYS A 25 -3.59 12.70 6.03
N GLU A 26 -2.94 13.82 6.33
CA GLU A 26 -2.72 14.90 5.36
C GLU A 26 -1.88 14.42 4.17
N THR A 27 -0.75 13.75 4.42
CA THR A 27 0.12 13.23 3.35
C THR A 27 -0.64 12.28 2.44
N VAL A 28 -1.41 11.38 3.04
CA VAL A 28 -2.18 10.39 2.30
C VAL A 28 -3.32 11.05 1.52
N LEU A 29 -4.14 11.90 2.12
CA LEU A 29 -5.20 12.61 1.41
C LEU A 29 -4.64 13.41 0.22
N ASN A 30 -3.54 14.13 0.43
CA ASN A 30 -2.88 14.89 -0.63
C ASN A 30 -2.38 14.00 -1.77
N ALA A 31 -1.76 12.84 -1.46
CA ALA A 31 -1.28 11.89 -2.46
C ALA A 31 -2.43 11.30 -3.30
N PHE A 32 -3.60 11.09 -2.69
CA PHE A 32 -4.80 10.60 -3.36
C PHE A 32 -5.67 11.72 -3.97
N GLY A 33 -5.24 12.98 -3.92
CA GLY A 33 -5.97 14.13 -4.47
C GLY A 33 -7.25 14.50 -3.70
N LEU A 34 -7.37 14.02 -2.46
CA LEU A 34 -8.51 14.24 -1.57
C LEU A 34 -8.29 15.49 -0.73
N LYS A 35 -9.31 16.35 -0.67
CA LYS A 35 -9.25 17.62 0.10
C LYS A 35 -9.78 17.50 1.52
N SER A 36 -10.48 16.40 1.85
CA SER A 36 -11.17 16.22 3.12
C SER A 36 -11.47 14.75 3.38
N GLU A 37 -11.40 14.34 4.65
CA GLU A 37 -11.79 13.01 5.13
C GLU A 37 -13.25 12.68 4.85
N GLN A 38 -14.12 13.69 4.70
CA GLN A 38 -15.54 13.49 4.41
C GLN A 38 -15.75 12.67 3.12
N TRP A 39 -14.85 12.82 2.14
CA TRP A 39 -14.92 12.08 0.89
C TRP A 39 -14.67 10.58 1.08
N LEU A 40 -13.85 10.20 2.05
CA LEU A 40 -13.63 8.79 2.39
C LEU A 40 -14.94 8.13 2.85
N ASN A 41 -15.71 8.84 3.68
CA ASN A 41 -17.00 8.35 4.17
C ASN A 41 -18.06 8.33 3.07
N VAL A 42 -18.13 9.38 2.24
CA VAL A 42 -19.11 9.48 1.14
C VAL A 42 -18.90 8.39 0.10
N TRP A 43 -17.64 8.02 -0.18
CA TRP A 43 -17.28 7.01 -1.16
C TRP A 43 -17.00 5.63 -0.56
N ASP A 44 -17.26 5.44 0.73
CA ASP A 44 -17.06 4.17 1.44
C ASP A 44 -15.65 3.58 1.17
N ILE A 45 -14.64 4.46 1.23
CA ILE A 45 -13.23 4.10 1.02
C ILE A 45 -12.68 3.48 2.29
N ASP A 46 -12.17 2.26 2.17
CA ASP A 46 -11.49 1.58 3.26
C ASP A 46 -10.11 2.22 3.49
N SER A 47 -9.95 2.90 4.64
CA SER A 47 -8.73 3.63 4.96
C SER A 47 -7.49 2.74 5.12
N ARG A 48 -7.66 1.41 5.24
CA ARG A 48 -6.53 0.46 5.30
C ARG A 48 -5.79 0.38 3.98
N LEU A 49 -6.44 0.68 2.85
CA LEU A 49 -5.82 0.70 1.52
C LEU A 49 -5.01 1.98 1.26
N LEU A 50 -5.16 2.99 2.11
CA LEU A 50 -4.60 4.31 1.86
C LEU A 50 -3.17 4.36 2.40
N THR A 51 -2.26 3.79 1.59
CA THR A 51 -0.83 3.74 1.85
C THR A 51 -0.04 4.49 0.78
N VAL A 52 1.07 5.08 1.19
CA VAL A 52 2.03 5.72 0.29
C VAL A 52 3.43 5.24 0.68
N PHE A 53 4.19 4.76 -0.30
CA PHE A 53 5.56 4.35 -0.10
C PHE A 53 6.53 5.32 -0.78
N TYR A 54 7.50 5.86 -0.03
CA TYR A 54 8.48 6.78 -0.60
C TYR A 54 9.84 6.71 0.08
N ARG A 55 10.86 7.12 -0.67
CA ARG A 55 12.24 7.24 -0.18
C ARG A 55 12.34 8.41 0.79
N SER A 56 12.89 8.14 1.96
CA SER A 56 13.05 9.13 3.03
C SER A 56 14.22 10.09 2.75
N LEU A 57 14.08 11.34 3.20
CA LEU A 57 15.18 12.32 3.30
C LEU A 57 15.83 12.34 4.69
N ASP A 58 15.24 11.63 5.66
CA ASP A 58 15.78 11.46 7.00
C ASP A 58 17.05 10.57 6.95
N PRO A 59 18.14 10.94 7.66
CA PRO A 59 19.38 10.15 7.63
C PRO A 59 19.28 8.78 8.34
N VAL A 60 18.25 8.57 9.18
CA VAL A 60 18.05 7.33 9.94
C VAL A 60 17.23 6.31 9.13
N TYR A 61 16.19 6.77 8.44
CA TYR A 61 15.27 5.91 7.70
C TYR A 61 15.51 6.00 6.20
N GLN A 62 15.58 4.86 5.53
CA GLN A 62 15.74 4.80 4.08
C GLN A 62 14.40 4.95 3.34
N TRP A 63 13.34 4.36 3.89
CA TRP A 63 12.00 4.39 3.31
C TRP A 63 10.95 4.61 4.39
N PHE A 64 9.83 5.21 3.98
CA PHE A 64 8.62 5.30 4.79
C PHE A 64 7.46 4.63 4.07
N ILE A 65 6.68 3.87 4.83
CA ILE A 65 5.31 3.51 4.50
C ILE A 65 4.43 4.47 5.29
N VAL A 66 3.67 5.32 4.61
CA VAL A 66 2.76 6.26 5.26
C VAL A 66 1.35 5.75 5.13
N VAL A 67 0.69 5.55 6.27
CA VAL A 67 -0.68 5.08 6.37
C VAL A 67 -1.60 6.22 6.80
N TYR A 68 -2.87 6.13 6.42
CA TYR A 68 -3.88 7.11 6.82
C TYR A 68 -4.22 7.03 8.31
N ASP A 69 -4.52 5.83 8.81
CA ASP A 69 -4.88 5.58 10.21
C ASP A 69 -4.24 4.26 10.65
N TYR A 70 -3.23 4.34 11.52
CA TYR A 70 -2.40 3.20 11.89
C TYR A 70 -3.18 2.18 12.72
N GLN A 71 -4.11 2.63 13.56
CA GLN A 71 -4.95 1.75 14.35
C GLN A 71 -5.83 0.88 13.45
N THR A 72 -6.49 1.48 12.46
CA THR A 72 -7.33 0.77 11.49
C THR A 72 -6.50 -0.14 10.59
N PHE A 73 -5.33 0.33 10.15
CA PHE A 73 -4.36 -0.46 9.39
C PHE A 73 -3.98 -1.77 10.11
N CYS A 74 -3.88 -1.75 11.44
CA CYS A 74 -3.54 -2.93 12.24
C CYS A 74 -4.70 -3.90 12.54
N LEU A 75 -5.95 -3.60 12.13
CA LEU A 75 -7.11 -4.44 12.47
C LEU A 75 -7.15 -5.79 11.73
N ASP A 76 -6.55 -5.88 10.55
CA ASP A 76 -6.45 -7.10 9.76
C ASP A 76 -4.98 -7.39 9.49
N ILE A 77 -4.40 -8.31 10.28
CA ILE A 77 -2.97 -8.63 10.25
C ILE A 77 -2.54 -9.16 8.88
N GLU A 78 -3.37 -9.99 8.24
CA GLU A 78 -3.06 -10.53 6.92
C GLU A 78 -3.06 -9.45 5.84
N MET A 79 -4.03 -8.53 5.87
CA MET A 79 -4.03 -7.38 4.96
C MET A 79 -2.83 -6.46 5.23
N LYS A 80 -2.55 -6.16 6.49
CA LYS A 80 -1.39 -5.35 6.90
C LYS A 80 -0.10 -5.92 6.33
N GLU A 81 0.15 -7.20 6.55
CA GLU A 81 1.37 -7.86 6.08
C GLU A 81 1.40 -7.95 4.55
N ALA A 82 0.26 -8.23 3.89
CA ALA A 82 0.18 -8.20 2.43
C ALA A 82 0.58 -6.83 1.87
N ILE A 83 0.06 -5.74 2.46
CA ILE A 83 0.40 -4.37 2.06
C ILE A 83 1.89 -4.11 2.33
N ILE A 84 2.41 -4.43 3.51
CA ILE A 84 3.84 -4.20 3.82
C ILE A 84 4.75 -4.93 2.82
N TRP A 85 4.47 -6.20 2.52
CA TRP A 85 5.27 -6.95 1.54
C TRP A 85 5.15 -6.40 0.12
N HIS A 86 3.95 -5.93 -0.28
CA HIS A 86 3.76 -5.22 -1.54
C HIS A 86 4.63 -3.95 -1.59
N GLU A 87 4.58 -3.09 -0.57
CA GLU A 87 5.35 -1.85 -0.54
C GLU A 87 6.86 -2.09 -0.54
N ILE A 88 7.32 -3.13 0.17
CA ILE A 88 8.73 -3.55 0.12
C ILE A 88 9.13 -4.04 -1.28
N GLY A 89 8.21 -4.66 -2.02
CA GLY A 89 8.41 -5.07 -3.41
C GLY A 89 8.86 -3.93 -4.32
N HIS A 90 8.37 -2.71 -4.08
CA HIS A 90 8.76 -1.50 -4.83
C HIS A 90 10.24 -1.11 -4.63
N ILE A 91 10.92 -1.62 -3.60
CA ILE A 91 12.38 -1.46 -3.46
C ILE A 91 13.12 -2.26 -4.54
N ALA A 92 12.67 -3.49 -4.83
CA ALA A 92 13.28 -4.38 -5.82
C ALA A 92 12.77 -4.11 -7.25
N HIS A 93 11.55 -3.60 -7.36
CA HIS A 93 10.87 -3.36 -8.62
C HIS A 93 10.36 -1.91 -8.71
N PRO A 94 11.28 -0.91 -8.70
CA PRO A 94 10.89 0.49 -8.67
C PRO A 94 10.15 0.89 -9.94
N VAL A 95 9.13 1.72 -9.78
CA VAL A 95 8.36 2.33 -10.87
C VAL A 95 8.60 3.84 -10.85
N HIS A 96 8.69 4.46 -12.03
CA HIS A 96 8.79 5.91 -12.12
C HIS A 96 7.45 6.57 -11.81
N VAL A 97 7.49 7.76 -11.20
CA VAL A 97 6.30 8.53 -10.90
C VAL A 97 5.53 8.85 -12.18
N GLY A 98 4.26 8.43 -12.25
CA GLY A 98 3.39 8.62 -13.41
C GLY A 98 3.30 7.41 -14.35
N ASP A 99 4.15 6.40 -14.16
CA ASP A 99 4.09 5.16 -14.93
C ASP A 99 3.22 4.13 -14.20
N ALA A 100 2.14 3.69 -14.85
CA ALA A 100 1.36 2.55 -14.39
C ALA A 100 1.98 1.25 -14.91
N ASN A 101 3.02 0.75 -14.24
CA ASN A 101 3.70 -0.48 -14.65
C ASN A 101 3.06 -1.72 -13.99
N LEU A 102 2.07 -2.29 -14.69
CA LEU A 102 1.36 -3.49 -14.26
C LEU A 102 2.28 -4.66 -13.89
N ASP A 103 3.34 -4.92 -14.67
CA ASP A 103 4.24 -6.04 -14.36
C ASP A 103 5.03 -5.79 -13.06
N SER A 104 5.28 -4.53 -12.71
CA SER A 104 5.89 -4.20 -11.42
C SER A 104 4.92 -4.43 -10.26
N GLU A 105 3.68 -4.00 -10.40
CA GLU A 105 2.63 -4.23 -9.41
C GLU A 105 2.43 -5.73 -9.13
N ILE A 106 2.43 -6.54 -10.19
CA ILE A 106 2.32 -8.00 -10.09
C ILE A 106 3.51 -8.60 -9.35
N ARG A 107 4.75 -8.15 -9.62
CA ARG A 107 5.92 -8.64 -8.89
C ARG A 107 5.90 -8.25 -7.40
N CYS A 108 5.37 -7.06 -7.09
CA CYS A 108 5.17 -6.63 -5.69
C CYS A 108 4.13 -7.50 -4.98
N ASP A 109 3.05 -7.84 -5.68
CA ASP A 109 2.02 -8.76 -5.21
C ASP A 109 2.52 -10.20 -5.02
N ASP A 110 3.29 -10.71 -5.98
CA ASP A 110 3.92 -12.04 -5.92
C ASP A 110 4.78 -12.15 -4.66
N LEU A 111 5.54 -11.10 -4.31
CA LEU A 111 6.32 -11.08 -3.07
C LEU A 111 5.43 -11.27 -1.83
N ALA A 112 4.27 -10.63 -1.76
CA ALA A 112 3.33 -10.82 -0.66
C ALA A 112 2.78 -12.27 -0.62
N ILE A 113 2.50 -12.86 -1.78
CA ILE A 113 2.03 -14.25 -1.91
C ILE A 113 3.10 -15.24 -1.47
N GLU A 114 4.34 -15.07 -1.94
CA GLU A 114 5.50 -15.91 -1.58
C GLU A 114 5.77 -15.91 -0.07
N ARG A 115 5.39 -14.83 0.61
CA ARG A 115 5.51 -14.67 2.07
C ARG A 115 4.33 -15.21 2.86
N GLY A 116 3.34 -15.79 2.18
CA GLY A 116 2.20 -16.47 2.79
C GLY A 116 0.95 -15.61 2.96
N TYR A 117 0.90 -14.39 2.40
CA TYR A 117 -0.20 -13.45 2.60
C TYR A 117 -1.17 -13.37 1.41
N LYS A 118 -1.38 -14.50 0.73
CA LYS A 118 -2.26 -14.60 -0.45
C LYS A 118 -3.70 -14.13 -0.16
N ASP A 119 -4.27 -14.58 0.97
CA ASP A 119 -5.65 -14.22 1.33
C ASP A 119 -5.79 -12.76 1.76
N GLY A 120 -4.76 -12.21 2.43
CA GLY A 120 -4.67 -10.79 2.73
C GLY A 120 -4.62 -9.94 1.47
N LEU A 121 -3.76 -10.32 0.51
CA LEU A 121 -3.65 -9.63 -0.77
C LEU A 121 -4.95 -9.70 -1.58
N LYS A 122 -5.62 -10.86 -1.59
CA LYS A 122 -6.93 -10.99 -2.25
C LYS A 122 -7.93 -9.96 -1.71
N ARG A 123 -8.02 -9.81 -0.39
CA ARG A 123 -8.88 -8.78 0.24
C ARG A 123 -8.47 -7.36 -0.13
N VAL A 124 -7.16 -7.08 -0.17
CA VAL A 124 -6.63 -5.78 -0.63
C VAL A 124 -7.09 -5.49 -2.06
N LEU A 125 -6.95 -6.43 -2.99
CA LEU A 125 -7.37 -6.24 -4.38
C LEU A 125 -8.89 -6.14 -4.54
N ASP A 126 -9.67 -6.92 -3.80
CA ASP A 126 -11.14 -6.84 -3.81
C ASP A 126 -11.62 -5.46 -3.35
N LEU A 127 -11.07 -4.94 -2.25
CA LEU A 127 -11.40 -3.61 -1.74
C LEU A 127 -10.88 -2.51 -2.67
N THR A 128 -9.71 -2.69 -3.29
CA THR A 128 -9.16 -1.76 -4.28
C THR A 128 -10.06 -1.69 -5.52
N LEU A 129 -10.55 -2.83 -6.00
CA LEU A 129 -11.47 -2.88 -7.13
C LEU A 129 -12.82 -2.23 -6.79
N LYS A 130 -13.33 -2.46 -5.57
CA LYS A 130 -14.53 -1.78 -5.06
C LYS A 130 -14.32 -0.25 -5.06
N MET A 131 -13.21 0.21 -4.48
CA MET A 131 -12.86 1.63 -4.44
C MET A 131 -12.74 2.22 -5.85
N ALA A 132 -12.05 1.54 -6.77
CA ALA A 132 -11.90 1.99 -8.16
C ALA A 132 -13.25 2.19 -8.86
N LYS A 133 -14.18 1.25 -8.65
CA LYS A 133 -15.56 1.34 -9.17
C LYS A 133 -16.33 2.51 -8.55
N THR A 134 -16.25 2.70 -7.24
CA THR A 134 -16.92 3.82 -6.55
C THR A 134 -16.40 5.17 -7.04
N LEU A 135 -15.10 5.27 -7.31
CA LEU A 135 -14.45 6.48 -7.82
C LEU A 135 -14.59 6.67 -9.33
N ASN A 136 -15.23 5.73 -10.03
CA ASN A 136 -15.28 5.68 -11.49
C ASN A 136 -13.88 5.80 -12.14
N ASN A 137 -12.88 5.17 -11.52
CA ASN A 137 -11.49 5.16 -11.98
C ASN A 137 -11.23 3.89 -12.80
N GLU A 138 -11.46 3.98 -14.11
CA GLU A 138 -11.30 2.85 -15.04
C GLU A 138 -9.88 2.29 -15.08
N LEU A 139 -8.86 3.16 -15.00
CA LEU A 139 -7.46 2.73 -15.02
C LEU A 139 -7.14 1.85 -13.82
N LEU A 140 -7.50 2.31 -12.61
CA LEU A 140 -7.29 1.54 -11.39
C LEU A 140 -8.09 0.23 -11.41
N ALA A 141 -9.33 0.25 -11.89
CA ALA A 141 -10.16 -0.94 -11.99
C ALA A 141 -9.54 -1.99 -12.93
N ASN A 142 -9.08 -1.56 -14.12
CA ASN A 142 -8.46 -2.44 -15.11
C ASN A 142 -7.15 -3.04 -14.60
N ILE A 143 -6.26 -2.23 -14.02
CA ILE A 143 -5.00 -2.71 -13.43
C ILE A 143 -5.27 -3.72 -12.31
N THR A 144 -6.22 -3.42 -11.43
CA THR A 144 -6.55 -4.30 -10.29
C THR A 144 -7.15 -5.63 -10.76
N SER A 145 -8.06 -5.61 -11.75
CA SER A 145 -8.63 -6.84 -12.31
C SER A 145 -7.59 -7.69 -13.05
N GLU A 146 -6.64 -7.07 -13.74
CA GLU A 146 -5.55 -7.79 -14.41
C GLU A 146 -4.59 -8.43 -13.39
N ARG A 147 -4.29 -7.72 -12.28
CA ARG A 147 -3.54 -8.30 -11.14
C ARG A 147 -4.25 -9.53 -10.59
N GLN A 148 -5.55 -9.44 -10.27
CA GLN A 148 -6.33 -10.58 -9.77
C GLN A 148 -6.30 -11.77 -10.73
N THR A 149 -6.48 -11.51 -12.03
CA THR A 149 -6.48 -12.55 -13.08
C THR A 149 -5.13 -13.26 -13.16
N ARG A 150 -4.03 -12.50 -13.21
CA ARG A 150 -2.69 -13.07 -13.37
C ARG A 150 -2.18 -13.81 -12.13
N LEU A 151 -2.60 -13.37 -10.95
CA LEU A 151 -2.24 -14.00 -9.67
C LEU A 151 -3.17 -15.15 -9.27
N ALA A 152 -4.22 -15.40 -10.06
CA ALA A 152 -5.28 -16.38 -9.77
C ALA A 152 -5.87 -16.18 -8.35
N LEU A 153 -6.31 -14.95 -8.07
CA LEU A 153 -6.91 -14.50 -6.81
C LEU A 153 -8.43 -14.37 -6.91
#